data_AF-A0A820K9Q2-F1
#
_entry.id   AF-A0A820K9Q2-F1
#
_cell.length_a   1.000
_cell.length_b   1.000
_cell.length_c   1.000
_cell.angle_alpha   90.00
_cell.angle_beta   90.00
_cell.angle_gamma   90.00
#
_symmetry.space_group_name_H-M   'P 1'
#
loop_
_entity.id
_entity.type
_entity.pdbx_description
1 polymer ?
#
loop_
_entity_poly.entity_id
_entity_poly.type
_entity_poly.pdbx_seq_one_letter_code
_entity_poly.pdbx_strand_id
1 'polypeptide(L)'
;VPNQSHSKNNQSAIINVDKESDITEFLNEVDNIQLVIERIDKFTEEIKKIYVTMREPMANSNLEQELDNKTEEIKRLFYEISTKLEKMH
;
A
#
# COMPACT_ATOMS: atom_id res chain seq x y z
N VAL A 1 5.57 44.03 -51.56
CA VAL A 1 4.36 43.71 -50.77
C VAL A 1 4.64 42.41 -50.01
N PRO A 2 4.42 42.36 -48.68
CA PRO A 2 4.93 41.33 -47.76
C PRO A 2 3.87 40.29 -47.40
N ASN A 3 4.27 39.05 -47.06
CA ASN A 3 3.54 38.06 -46.23
C ASN A 3 4.28 36.71 -46.33
N GLN A 4 4.39 35.85 -45.34
CA GLN A 4 4.08 35.89 -43.91
C GLN A 4 4.80 34.68 -43.30
N SER A 5 5.42 34.92 -42.16
CA SER A 5 5.82 33.97 -41.11
C SER A 5 5.07 32.63 -41.10
N HIS A 6 5.79 31.50 -41.13
CA HIS A 6 5.37 30.27 -40.46
C HIS A 6 6.44 29.89 -39.44
N SER A 7 6.43 30.62 -38.31
CA SER A 7 6.93 30.09 -37.05
C SER A 7 6.10 28.86 -36.73
N LYS A 8 6.65 27.67 -36.93
CA LYS A 8 6.01 26.44 -36.47
C LYS A 8 6.08 26.43 -34.95
N ASN A 9 4.91 26.66 -34.35
CA ASN A 9 4.63 26.50 -32.94
C ASN A 9 5.26 25.22 -32.38
N ASN A 10 6.27 25.39 -31.53
CA ASN A 10 6.74 24.38 -30.59
C ASN A 10 5.71 24.22 -29.45
N GLN A 11 4.54 23.66 -29.75
CA GLN A 11 3.44 23.45 -28.79
C GLN A 11 3.11 21.96 -28.58
N SER A 12 4.13 21.10 -28.51
CA SER A 12 3.92 19.65 -28.27
C SER A 12 4.61 19.09 -27.02
N ALA A 13 5.11 19.93 -26.11
CA ALA A 13 5.91 19.46 -24.96
C ALA A 13 5.37 19.85 -23.57
N ILE A 14 4.20 20.50 -23.48
CA ILE A 14 3.65 20.95 -22.17
C ILE A 14 2.56 19.99 -21.66
N ILE A 15 2.09 19.06 -22.49
CA ILE A 15 1.03 18.10 -22.14
C ILE A 15 1.67 16.71 -21.99
N ASN A 16 2.36 16.43 -20.87
CA ASN A 16 2.57 15.04 -20.40
C ASN A 16 3.20 14.92 -19.01
N VAL A 17 3.89 15.95 -18.52
CA VAL A 17 4.63 15.86 -17.24
C VAL A 17 3.69 15.70 -16.04
N ASP A 18 2.60 16.45 -15.99
CA ASP A 18 1.64 16.39 -14.86
C ASP A 18 0.92 15.02 -14.79
N LYS A 19 0.54 14.45 -15.94
CA LYS A 19 -0.12 13.14 -16.00
C LYS A 19 0.83 11.98 -15.68
N GLU A 20 2.11 12.07 -16.09
CA GLU A 20 3.12 11.07 -15.74
C GLU A 20 3.45 11.13 -14.24
N SER A 21 3.45 12.32 -13.64
CA SER A 21 3.60 12.51 -12.19
C SER A 21 2.44 11.87 -11.42
N ASP A 22 1.20 12.14 -11.83
CA ASP A 22 0.00 11.59 -11.18
C ASP A 22 -0.06 10.05 -11.27
N ILE A 23 0.32 9.48 -12.42
CA ILE A 23 0.36 8.02 -12.60
C ILE A 23 1.48 7.40 -11.74
N THR A 24 2.64 8.06 -11.66
CA THR A 24 3.75 7.57 -10.84
C THR A 24 3.37 7.57 -9.35
N GLU A 25 2.70 8.62 -8.87
CA GLU A 25 2.20 8.68 -7.49
C GLU A 25 1.15 7.59 -7.22
N PHE A 26 0.22 7.38 -8.15
CA PHE A 26 -0.76 6.30 -8.04
C PHE A 26 -0.09 4.91 -7.95
N LEU A 27 0.87 4.62 -8.83
CA LEU A 27 1.58 3.34 -8.83
C LEU A 27 2.39 3.13 -7.54
N ASN A 28 3.04 4.17 -7.04
CA ASN A 28 3.72 4.11 -5.75
C ASN A 28 2.76 3.77 -4.61
N GLU A 29 1.54 4.30 -4.64
CA GLU A 29 0.55 4.00 -3.62
C GLU A 29 -0.03 2.58 -3.74
N VAL A 30 -0.17 2.05 -4.96
CA VAL A 30 -0.48 0.63 -5.20
C VAL A 30 0.62 -0.27 -4.63
N ASP A 31 1.90 0.04 -4.89
CA ASP A 31 3.04 -0.72 -4.37
C ASP A 31 3.08 -0.68 -2.83
N ASN A 32 2.79 0.46 -2.22
CA ASN A 32 2.67 0.58 -0.76
C ASN A 32 1.54 -0.30 -0.21
N ILE A 33 0.37 -0.30 -0.84
CA ILE A 33 -0.76 -1.15 -0.44
C ILE A 33 -0.39 -2.64 -0.54
N GLN A 34 0.29 -3.03 -1.61
CA GLN A 34 0.76 -4.40 -1.79
C GLN A 34 1.70 -4.85 -0.66
N LEU A 35 2.65 -4.00 -0.26
CA LEU A 35 3.54 -4.28 0.87
C LEU A 35 2.79 -4.44 2.20
N VAL A 36 1.75 -3.64 2.42
CA VAL A 36 0.92 -3.75 3.64
C VAL A 36 0.12 -5.05 3.62
N ILE A 37 -0.41 -5.47 2.47
CA ILE A 37 -1.12 -6.75 2.30
C ILE A 37 -0.19 -7.93 2.62
N GLU A 38 1.03 -7.93 2.09
CA GLU A 38 2.03 -8.97 2.38
C GLU A 38 2.35 -9.07 3.88
N ARG A 39 2.39 -7.92 4.57
CA ARG A 39 2.59 -7.89 6.03
C ARG A 39 1.40 -8.46 6.80
N ILE A 40 0.17 -8.18 6.37
CA ILE A 40 -1.04 -8.78 6.96
C ILE A 40 -1.02 -10.31 6.79
N ASP A 41 -0.66 -10.79 5.60
CA ASP A 41 -0.58 -12.24 5.33
C ASP A 41 0.45 -12.92 6.26
N LYS A 42 1.64 -12.32 6.38
CA LYS A 42 2.67 -12.79 7.31
C LYS A 42 2.17 -12.87 8.76
N PHE A 43 1.51 -11.81 9.26
CA PHE A 43 0.98 -11.83 10.63
C PHE A 43 -0.15 -12.85 10.80
N THR A 44 -0.96 -13.06 9.77
CA THR A 44 -2.01 -14.09 9.78
C THR A 44 -1.42 -15.49 9.91
N GLU A 45 -0.35 -15.79 9.19
CA GLU A 45 0.37 -17.06 9.31
C GLU A 45 1.04 -17.24 10.67
N GLU A 46 1.60 -16.17 11.24
CA GLU A 46 2.15 -16.20 12.60
C GLU A 46 1.07 -16.45 13.67
N ILE A 47 -0.10 -15.83 13.53
CA ILE A 47 -1.26 -16.07 14.41
C ILE A 47 -1.70 -17.53 14.33
N LYS A 48 -1.81 -18.11 13.12
CA LYS A 48 -2.14 -19.53 12.94
C LYS A 48 -1.17 -20.44 13.68
N LYS A 49 0.14 -20.15 13.61
CA LYS A 49 1.18 -20.89 14.34
C LYS A 49 1.00 -20.77 15.85
N ILE A 50 0.78 -19.56 16.37
CA ILE A 50 0.53 -19.34 17.80
C ILE A 50 -0.68 -20.15 18.28
N TYR A 51 -1.79 -20.12 17.54
CA TYR A 51 -2.99 -20.89 17.88
C TYR A 51 -2.75 -22.40 17.94
N VAL A 52 -1.90 -22.94 17.07
CA VAL A 52 -1.51 -24.36 17.11
C VAL A 52 -0.68 -24.64 18.35
N THR A 53 0.35 -23.83 18.62
CA THR A 53 1.24 -23.99 19.78
C THR A 53 0.49 -23.87 21.11
N MET A 54 -0.49 -22.95 21.22
CA MET A 54 -1.29 -22.78 22.45
C MET A 54 -2.11 -24.01 22.84
N ARG A 55 -2.36 -24.94 21.91
CA ARG A 55 -3.06 -26.20 22.20
C ARG A 55 -2.15 -27.26 22.79
N GLU A 56 -0.84 -27.03 22.81
CA GLU A 56 0.12 -27.96 23.38
C GLU A 56 0.15 -27.85 24.91
N PRO A 57 0.28 -28.97 25.64
CA PRO A 57 0.17 -29.01 27.10
C PRO A 57 1.28 -28.25 27.86
N MET A 58 2.31 -27.77 27.16
CA MET A 58 3.42 -26.97 27.70
C MET A 58 3.51 -25.57 27.06
N ALA A 59 2.41 -25.08 26.49
CA ALA A 59 2.34 -23.76 25.88
C ALA A 59 2.73 -22.65 26.89
N ASN A 60 3.57 -21.72 26.45
CA ASN A 60 4.05 -20.60 27.26
C ASN A 60 2.93 -19.57 27.50
N SER A 61 2.88 -18.99 28.70
CA SER A 61 1.93 -17.93 29.09
C SER A 61 2.03 -16.66 28.24
N ASN A 62 3.14 -16.43 27.55
CA ASN A 62 3.33 -15.21 26.74
C ASN A 62 2.67 -15.26 25.36
N LEU A 63 2.12 -16.41 24.96
CA LEU A 63 1.52 -16.60 23.63
C LEU A 63 0.21 -15.83 23.44
N GLU A 64 -0.59 -15.65 24.51
CA GLU A 64 -1.82 -14.84 24.46
C GLU A 64 -1.51 -13.38 24.15
N GLN A 65 -0.52 -12.82 24.85
CA GLN A 65 -0.08 -11.44 24.61
C GLN A 65 0.47 -11.27 23.19
N GLU A 66 1.23 -12.26 22.69
CA GLU A 66 1.74 -12.22 21.33
C GLU A 66 0.61 -12.28 20.28
N LEU A 67 -0.42 -13.10 20.53
CA LEU A 67 -1.62 -13.20 19.71
C LEU A 67 -2.38 -11.86 19.66
N ASP A 68 -2.61 -11.24 20.81
CA ASP A 68 -3.28 -9.95 20.91
C ASP A 68 -2.51 -8.85 20.16
N ASN A 69 -1.20 -8.78 20.38
CA ASN A 69 -0.34 -7.80 19.70
C ASN A 69 -0.40 -7.94 18.17
N LYS A 70 -0.32 -9.17 17.64
CA LYS A 70 -0.41 -9.39 16.18
C LYS A 70 -1.81 -9.10 15.64
N THR A 71 -2.85 -9.39 16.41
CA THR A 71 -4.24 -9.11 16.03
C THR A 71 -4.48 -7.59 15.93
N GLU A 72 -4.01 -6.82 16.91
CA GLU A 72 -4.10 -5.35 16.88
C GLU A 72 -3.29 -4.75 15.73
N GLU A 73 -2.11 -5.29 15.43
CA GLU A 73 -1.31 -4.83 14.29
C GLU A 73 -2.04 -5.12 12.95
N ILE A 74 -2.68 -6.28 12.78
CA ILE A 74 -3.51 -6.56 11.59
C ILE A 74 -4.64 -5.54 11.46
N LYS A 75 -5.36 -5.22 12.54
CA LYS A 75 -6.44 -4.21 12.51
C LYS A 75 -5.89 -2.84 12.09
N ARG A 76 -4.73 -2.46 12.60
CA ARG A 76 -4.07 -1.19 12.25
C ARG A 76 -3.70 -1.14 10.77
N LEU A 77 -3.10 -2.20 10.24
CA LEU A 77 -2.74 -2.29 8.82
C LEU A 77 -3.97 -2.29 7.91
N PHE A 78 -5.07 -2.92 8.34
CA PHE A 78 -6.33 -2.87 7.60
C PHE A 78 -6.89 -1.44 7.52
N TYR A 79 -6.84 -0.71 8.63
CA TYR A 79 -7.26 0.71 8.65
C TYR A 79 -6.37 1.59 7.77
N GLU A 80 -5.06 1.32 7.74
CA GLU A 80 -4.12 1.99 6.85
C GLU A 80 -4.49 1.77 5.37
N ILE A 81 -4.72 0.53 4.95
CA ILE A 81 -5.15 0.20 3.59
C ILE A 81 -6.46 0.91 3.25
N SER A 82 -7.48 0.82 4.10
CA SER A 82 -8.78 1.45 3.86
C SER A 82 -8.64 2.96 3.64
N THR A 83 -7.85 3.63 4.49
CA THR A 83 -7.60 5.07 4.38
C THR A 83 -6.85 5.42 3.08
N LYS A 84 -5.88 4.59 2.66
CA LYS A 84 -5.15 4.80 1.40
C LYS A 84 -6.06 4.62 0.19
N LEU A 85 -6.86 3.55 0.17
CA LEU A 85 -7.82 3.29 -0.90
C LEU A 85 -8.87 4.41 -1.02
N GLU A 86 -9.37 4.95 0.09
CA GLU A 86 -10.29 6.09 0.10
C GLU A 86 -9.69 7.36 -0.54
N LYS A 87 -8.37 7.58 -0.40
CA LYS A 87 -7.68 8.73 -0.98
C LYS A 87 -7.38 8.58 -2.47
N MET A 88 -7.43 7.35 -2.99
CA MET A 88 -7.20 7.05 -4.41
C MET A 88 -8.47 7.19 -5.27
N HIS A 89 -9.63 7.43 -4.63
CA HIS A 89 -10.91 7.74 -5.26
C HIS A 89 -11.08 9.24 -5.54
#